data_AF-A0A970GVA4-F1
#
_entry.id   AF-A0A970GVA4-F1
#
_cell.length_a   1.000
_cell.length_b   1.000
_cell.length_c   1.000
_cell.angle_alpha   90.00
_cell.angle_beta   90.00
_cell.angle_gamma   90.00
#
_symmetry.space_group_name_H-M   'P 1'
#
loop_
_entity.id
_entity.type
_entity.pdbx_description
1 polymer ?
#
loop_
_entity_poly.entity_id
_entity_poly.type
_entity_poly.pdbx_seq_one_letter_code
_entity_poly.pdbx_strand_id
1 'polypeptide(L)'
;MKNKNILLVLLAYILLFVSAVFAGVNDETAMDLYGRISKITLDEQGNIKEVHLENTVEEGEPYDKVVVIITDETDIINGHISELKEGEIVGIVFKEGPIMMLYPPRIEAELIMFGGGEDAARIMVPVDLERERNDQKSVDEGHSPWKLDPVFVTQVFVSLEISPEGISGEYPVRSEELVLEDITEEKAVVSVRTEDSPISRVYLERLIKRGPGGIWTVTGYDLKEDEIIEAFLSLIDEKRTPAELIDFIDKNISYLSKESAADMIAKLE
;
A
#
# COMPACT_ATOMS: atom_id res chain seq x y z
N MET A 1 -18.62 23.33 28.68
CA MET A 1 -17.19 23.70 28.60
C MET A 1 -16.22 22.67 29.20
N LYS A 2 -16.61 21.79 30.14
CA LYS A 2 -15.69 20.78 30.70
C LYS A 2 -15.33 19.61 29.76
N ASN A 3 -16.15 19.29 28.77
CA ASN A 3 -15.95 18.09 27.94
C ASN A 3 -15.00 18.30 26.74
N LYS A 4 -14.87 19.53 26.21
CA LYS A 4 -13.95 19.82 25.10
C LYS A 4 -12.48 19.69 25.49
N ASN A 5 -12.14 20.03 26.74
CA ASN A 5 -10.76 19.93 27.22
C ASN A 5 -10.35 18.50 27.53
N ILE A 6 -11.30 17.60 27.81
CA ILE A 6 -11.03 16.17 28.01
C ILE A 6 -10.78 15.47 26.67
N LEU A 7 -11.53 15.84 25.62
CA LEU A 7 -11.35 15.32 24.27
C LEU A 7 -9.98 15.70 23.68
N LEU A 8 -9.54 16.95 23.89
CA LEU A 8 -8.23 17.44 23.44
C LEU A 8 -7.05 16.76 24.15
N VAL A 9 -7.22 16.43 25.44
CA VAL A 9 -6.19 15.70 26.21
C VAL A 9 -6.12 14.22 25.81
N LEU A 10 -7.26 13.59 25.49
CA LEU A 10 -7.31 12.23 24.95
C LEU A 10 -6.71 12.12 23.54
N LEU A 11 -7.01 13.08 22.65
CA LEU A 11 -6.42 13.15 21.30
C LEU A 11 -4.90 13.34 21.37
N ALA A 12 -4.40 14.20 22.26
CA ALA A 12 -2.97 14.38 22.47
C ALA A 12 -2.28 13.15 23.07
N TYR A 13 -2.99 12.37 23.91
CA TYR A 13 -2.47 11.13 24.48
C TYR A 13 -2.41 9.99 23.45
N ILE A 14 -3.38 9.94 22.53
CA ILE A 14 -3.39 9.00 21.41
C ILE A 14 -2.24 9.33 20.44
N LEU A 15 -2.04 10.61 20.09
CA LEU A 15 -0.89 11.04 19.27
C LEU A 15 0.48 10.74 19.92
N LEU A 16 0.60 10.87 21.25
CA LEU A 16 1.83 10.53 21.97
C LEU A 16 2.06 9.03 22.13
N PHE A 17 1.01 8.19 22.08
CA PHE A 17 1.16 6.74 22.16
C PHE A 17 1.56 6.10 20.83
N VAL A 18 1.13 6.67 19.69
CA VAL A 18 1.56 6.21 18.36
C VAL A 18 3.07 6.41 18.16
N SER A 19 3.63 7.52 18.66
CA SER A 19 5.08 7.79 18.54
C SER A 19 5.98 6.88 19.39
N ALA A 20 5.47 6.24 20.44
CA ALA A 20 6.28 5.43 21.36
C ALA A 20 6.42 3.96 20.93
N VAL A 21 5.56 3.46 20.04
CA VAL A 21 5.59 2.06 19.57
C VAL A 21 6.56 1.87 18.40
N PHE A 22 6.96 2.95 17.71
CA PHE A 22 7.94 2.90 16.62
C PHE A 22 9.41 3.04 17.06
N ALA A 23 9.68 3.10 18.36
CA ALA A 23 11.05 3.15 18.87
C ALA A 23 11.60 1.74 19.09
N GLY A 24 11.89 1.01 18.01
CA GLY A 24 12.75 -0.18 18.12
C GLY A 24 12.52 -1.29 17.12
N VAL A 25 12.71 -1.04 15.83
CA VAL A 25 13.23 -2.03 14.88
C VAL A 25 14.12 -1.27 13.89
N ASN A 26 15.43 -1.28 14.15
CA ASN A 26 16.40 -1.08 13.07
C ASN A 26 16.63 -2.46 12.47
N ASP A 27 16.17 -2.70 11.25
CA ASP A 27 16.70 -3.75 10.39
C ASP A 27 16.60 -3.27 8.93
N GLU A 28 17.68 -3.50 8.19
CA GLU A 28 18.03 -2.88 6.92
C GLU A 28 17.33 -3.61 5.75
N THR A 29 16.14 -3.15 5.34
CA THR A 29 15.58 -3.12 3.95
C THR A 29 14.05 -3.03 3.94
N ALA A 30 13.49 -2.05 4.66
CA ALA A 30 12.18 -1.50 4.30
C ALA A 30 12.37 -0.57 3.09
N MET A 31 11.35 -0.41 2.23
CA MET A 31 11.39 0.62 1.19
C MET A 31 11.61 2.00 1.84
N ASP A 32 12.60 2.75 1.35
CA ASP A 32 12.91 4.09 1.87
C ASP A 32 11.87 5.13 1.43
N LEU A 33 11.13 4.87 0.36
CA LEU A 33 10.11 5.79 -0.14
C LEU A 33 9.05 5.07 -0.98
N TYR A 34 7.78 5.44 -0.76
CA TYR A 34 6.70 5.21 -1.73
C TYR A 34 6.25 6.55 -2.33
N GLY A 35 6.51 6.74 -3.61
CA GLY A 35 6.31 8.04 -4.27
C GLY A 35 5.57 7.94 -5.59
N ARG A 36 4.77 8.97 -5.90
CA ARG A 36 4.12 9.14 -7.19
C ARG A 36 5.07 9.85 -8.15
N ILE A 37 5.21 9.32 -9.36
CA ILE A 37 6.02 9.92 -10.42
C ILE A 37 5.36 11.21 -10.90
N SER A 38 5.98 12.34 -10.57
CA SER A 38 5.54 13.66 -11.04
C SER A 38 6.18 14.06 -12.37
N LYS A 39 7.37 13.52 -12.67
CA LYS A 39 8.10 13.83 -13.90
C LYS A 39 9.17 12.78 -14.21
N ILE A 40 9.37 12.51 -15.51
CA ILE A 40 10.46 11.66 -16.01
C ILE A 40 11.44 12.51 -16.84
N THR A 41 12.74 12.32 -16.62
CA THR A 41 13.80 12.97 -17.41
C THR A 41 14.63 11.91 -18.13
N LEU A 42 14.85 12.13 -19.43
CA LEU A 42 15.62 11.23 -20.29
C LEU A 42 17.06 11.72 -20.47
N ASP A 43 17.98 10.80 -20.76
CA ASP A 43 19.33 11.11 -21.25
C ASP A 43 19.32 11.49 -22.75
N GLU A 44 20.51 11.76 -23.30
CA GLU A 44 20.66 12.13 -24.73
C GLU A 44 20.30 10.98 -25.69
N GLN A 45 20.29 9.75 -25.19
CA GLN A 45 19.98 8.53 -25.93
C GLN A 45 18.50 8.16 -25.84
N GLY A 46 17.72 8.88 -25.02
CA GLY A 46 16.29 8.64 -24.79
C GLY A 46 15.99 7.62 -23.70
N ASN A 47 16.97 7.18 -22.90
CA ASN A 47 16.72 6.31 -21.75
C ASN A 47 16.31 7.13 -20.54
N ILE A 48 15.53 6.53 -19.64
CA ILE A 48 15.17 7.18 -18.39
C ILE A 48 16.42 7.33 -17.52
N LYS A 49 16.72 8.58 -17.17
CA LYS A 49 17.86 8.94 -16.34
C LYS A 49 17.43 9.28 -14.92
N GLU A 50 16.33 10.02 -14.79
CA GLU A 50 15.87 10.55 -13.51
C GLU A 50 14.35 10.51 -13.41
N VAL A 51 13.85 10.17 -12.23
CA VAL A 51 12.42 10.13 -11.91
C VAL A 51 12.16 11.03 -10.71
N HIS A 52 11.25 11.99 -10.87
CA HIS A 52 10.86 12.89 -9.79
C HIS A 52 9.66 12.32 -9.06
N LEU A 53 9.80 12.11 -7.77
CA LEU A 53 8.77 11.51 -6.93
C LEU A 53 8.22 12.53 -5.93
N GLU A 54 6.90 12.47 -5.73
CA GLU A 54 6.22 13.10 -4.60
C GLU A 54 5.81 12.00 -3.63
N ASN A 55 6.22 12.09 -2.37
CA ASN A 55 5.93 11.09 -1.35
C ASN A 55 4.42 10.93 -1.17
N THR A 56 3.95 9.69 -1.12
CA THR A 56 2.52 9.34 -0.98
C THR A 56 2.14 8.93 0.43
N VAL A 57 3.11 8.78 1.34
CA VAL A 57 2.90 8.40 2.76
C VAL A 57 3.01 9.64 3.66
N GLU A 58 2.21 9.69 4.75
CA GLU A 58 2.09 10.83 5.69
C GLU A 58 3.27 10.98 6.69
N GLU A 59 3.28 12.13 7.39
CA GLU A 59 4.34 12.75 8.22
C GLU A 59 5.34 11.82 8.96
N GLY A 60 6.63 12.02 8.67
CA GLY A 60 7.74 11.38 9.41
C GLY A 60 8.93 11.01 8.52
N GLU A 61 8.67 10.79 7.24
CA GLU A 61 9.69 10.47 6.24
C GLU A 61 10.60 11.66 5.91
N PRO A 62 11.89 11.43 5.58
CA PRO A 62 12.86 12.50 5.42
C PRO A 62 12.59 13.41 4.21
N TYR A 63 11.82 12.93 3.22
CA TYR A 63 11.62 13.61 1.94
C TYR A 63 10.14 13.62 1.52
N ASP A 64 9.60 14.81 1.30
CA ASP A 64 8.30 15.02 0.65
C ASP A 64 8.42 14.95 -0.89
N LYS A 65 9.59 15.31 -1.42
CA LYS A 65 9.97 15.17 -2.84
C LYS A 65 11.39 14.67 -2.97
N VAL A 66 11.65 13.81 -3.96
CA VAL A 66 12.99 13.31 -4.29
C VAL A 66 13.18 13.21 -5.79
N VAL A 67 14.41 13.35 -6.25
CA VAL A 67 14.81 12.95 -7.61
C VAL A 67 15.61 11.67 -7.51
N VAL A 68 15.04 10.59 -8.01
CA VAL A 68 15.69 9.29 -8.08
C VAL A 68 16.54 9.24 -9.34
N ILE A 69 17.83 8.98 -9.19
CA ILE A 69 18.77 8.75 -10.28
C ILE A 69 18.77 7.24 -10.56
N ILE A 70 18.54 6.89 -11.82
CA ILE A 70 18.59 5.51 -12.28
C ILE A 70 19.95 5.26 -12.92
N THR A 71 20.56 4.15 -12.52
CA THR A 71 21.85 3.68 -13.02
C THR A 71 21.70 2.30 -13.65
N ASP A 72 22.75 1.82 -14.28
CA ASP A 72 22.87 0.44 -14.75
C ASP A 72 22.91 -0.59 -13.60
N GLU A 73 23.20 -0.15 -12.38
CA GLU A 73 23.19 -0.97 -11.16
C GLU A 73 21.84 -0.94 -10.41
N THR A 74 20.86 -0.18 -10.89
CA THR A 74 19.55 -0.09 -10.26
C THR A 74 18.71 -1.33 -10.57
N ASP A 75 18.36 -2.10 -9.54
CA ASP A 75 17.52 -3.27 -9.66
C ASP A 75 16.05 -2.86 -9.85
N ILE A 76 15.41 -3.48 -10.84
CA ILE A 76 13.99 -3.24 -11.13
C ILE A 76 13.17 -4.47 -10.76
N ILE A 77 12.17 -4.26 -9.90
CA ILE A 77 11.18 -5.26 -9.55
C ILE A 77 9.82 -4.83 -10.12
N ASN A 78 9.11 -5.80 -10.71
CA ASN A 78 7.73 -5.69 -11.21
C ASN A 78 7.49 -4.84 -12.46
N GLY A 79 8.53 -4.55 -13.25
CA GLY A 79 8.40 -3.89 -14.54
C GLY A 79 9.72 -3.78 -15.30
N HIS A 80 9.70 -2.98 -16.36
CA HIS A 80 10.90 -2.51 -17.03
C HIS A 80 11.01 -1.01 -16.90
N ILE A 81 12.23 -0.49 -16.74
CA ILE A 81 12.43 0.95 -16.57
C ILE A 81 11.75 1.77 -17.69
N SER A 82 11.72 1.25 -18.92
CA SER A 82 11.03 1.86 -20.07
C SER A 82 9.51 1.99 -19.93
N GLU A 83 8.91 1.31 -18.97
CA GLU A 83 7.46 1.29 -18.72
C GLU A 83 7.02 2.36 -17.72
N LEU A 84 7.95 2.99 -16.99
CA LEU A 84 7.62 4.04 -16.02
C LEU A 84 6.87 5.19 -16.70
N LYS A 85 5.78 5.63 -16.08
CA LYS A 85 4.98 6.78 -16.54
C LYS A 85 4.71 7.77 -15.42
N GLU A 86 4.54 9.03 -15.81
CA GLU A 86 4.04 10.05 -14.91
C GLU A 86 2.66 9.65 -14.37
N GLY A 87 2.46 9.85 -13.07
CA GLY A 87 1.27 9.45 -12.32
C GLY A 87 1.39 8.10 -11.61
N GLU A 88 2.31 7.22 -12.00
CA GLU A 88 2.47 5.89 -11.37
C GLU A 88 3.08 6.00 -9.98
N ILE A 89 2.70 5.10 -9.06
CA ILE A 89 3.32 4.98 -7.74
C ILE A 89 4.47 3.98 -7.85
N VAL A 90 5.59 4.26 -7.19
CA VAL A 90 6.74 3.34 -7.10
C VAL A 90 7.28 3.30 -5.68
N GLY A 91 7.74 2.12 -5.27
CA GLY A 91 8.55 1.93 -4.07
C GLY A 91 10.03 2.04 -4.43
N ILE A 92 10.83 2.69 -3.59
CA ILE A 92 12.26 2.91 -3.82
C ILE A 92 13.05 2.45 -2.61
N VAL A 93 14.15 1.74 -2.85
CA VAL A 93 15.27 1.60 -1.90
C VAL A 93 16.42 2.45 -2.44
N PHE A 94 16.96 3.33 -1.61
CA PHE A 94 18.10 4.17 -1.91
C PHE A 94 19.39 3.41 -1.61
N LYS A 95 20.35 3.51 -2.54
CA LYS A 95 21.65 2.84 -2.41
C LYS A 95 22.50 3.42 -1.29
N GLU A 96 22.57 4.75 -1.24
CA GLU A 96 23.24 5.54 -0.22
C GLU A 96 22.55 6.91 -0.11
N GLY A 97 22.86 7.69 0.92
CA GLY A 97 22.27 9.02 1.15
C GLY A 97 22.43 10.01 -0.03
N PRO A 98 21.79 11.19 0.05
CA PRO A 98 21.69 12.10 -1.08
C PRO A 98 23.05 12.58 -1.60
N ILE A 99 23.25 12.45 -2.92
CA ILE A 99 24.45 12.91 -3.63
C ILE A 99 24.54 14.43 -3.60
N MET A 100 23.39 15.11 -3.53
CA MET A 100 23.31 16.55 -3.28
C MET A 100 22.16 16.89 -2.34
N MET A 101 22.46 17.73 -1.35
CA MET A 101 21.50 18.30 -0.40
C MET A 101 20.70 19.49 -0.98
N LEU A 102 20.67 19.65 -2.31
CA LEU A 102 19.84 20.66 -2.96
C LEU A 102 18.42 20.11 -3.07
N TYR A 103 17.42 20.88 -2.65
CA TYR A 103 16.04 20.45 -2.66
C TYR A 103 15.40 20.56 -4.07
N PRO A 104 14.67 19.52 -4.56
CA PRO A 104 14.53 18.19 -3.95
C PRO A 104 15.83 17.38 -4.03
N PRO A 105 16.20 16.64 -2.96
CA PRO A 105 17.43 15.85 -2.92
C PRO A 105 17.47 14.85 -4.07
N ARG A 106 18.69 14.55 -4.51
CA ARG A 106 18.94 13.62 -5.62
C ARG A 106 19.68 12.41 -5.08
N ILE A 107 19.11 11.23 -5.26
CA ILE A 107 19.55 9.99 -4.62
C ILE A 107 19.54 8.87 -5.66
N GLU A 108 20.56 8.01 -5.66
CA GLU A 108 20.57 6.81 -6.52
C GLU A 108 19.64 5.74 -5.95
N ALA A 109 18.82 5.15 -6.82
CA ALA A 109 18.07 3.97 -6.46
C ALA A 109 18.97 2.73 -6.50
N GLU A 110 18.98 2.01 -5.40
CA GLU A 110 19.38 0.60 -5.41
C GLU A 110 18.28 -0.24 -6.06
N LEU A 111 17.02 0.01 -5.69
CA LEU A 111 15.88 -0.76 -6.15
C LEU A 111 14.69 0.14 -6.46
N ILE A 112 14.01 -0.16 -7.56
CA ILE A 112 12.70 0.42 -7.90
C ILE A 112 11.69 -0.71 -8.02
N MET A 113 10.63 -0.63 -7.21
CA MET A 113 9.46 -1.48 -7.27
C MET A 113 8.33 -0.73 -7.97
N PHE A 114 7.83 -1.28 -9.08
CA PHE A 114 6.67 -0.73 -9.77
C PHE A 114 5.41 -0.92 -8.91
N GLY A 115 4.82 0.19 -8.45
CA GLY A 115 3.46 0.24 -7.88
C GLY A 115 2.38 0.51 -8.94
N GLY A 116 2.80 0.80 -10.18
CA GLY A 116 2.24 0.28 -11.42
C GLY A 116 1.25 1.14 -12.23
N GLY A 117 0.83 0.55 -13.37
CA GLY A 117 -0.04 1.12 -14.39
C GLY A 117 -1.53 0.81 -14.17
N GLU A 118 -2.34 0.78 -15.25
CA GLU A 118 -3.81 0.64 -15.20
C GLU A 118 -4.34 -0.63 -14.47
N ASP A 119 -3.47 -1.62 -14.27
CA ASP A 119 -3.73 -2.89 -13.57
C ASP A 119 -2.99 -3.02 -12.22
N ALA A 120 -2.57 -1.91 -11.61
CA ALA A 120 -1.78 -1.93 -10.38
C ALA A 120 -2.50 -1.39 -9.15
N ALA A 121 -2.05 -1.84 -7.99
CA ALA A 121 -2.66 -1.53 -6.72
C ALA A 121 -2.69 -0.02 -6.44
N ARG A 122 -3.86 0.51 -6.05
CA ARG A 122 -4.00 1.90 -5.58
C ARG A 122 -3.29 2.13 -4.25
N ILE A 123 -3.24 1.11 -3.39
CA ILE A 123 -2.58 1.17 -2.09
C ILE A 123 -1.47 0.12 -2.05
N MET A 124 -0.24 0.58 -1.86
CA MET A 124 0.93 -0.29 -1.74
C MET A 124 1.10 -0.77 -0.30
N VAL A 125 1.46 -2.04 -0.14
CA VAL A 125 1.83 -2.61 1.15
C VAL A 125 3.35 -2.56 1.30
N PRO A 126 3.87 -1.94 2.38
CA PRO A 126 5.29 -1.99 2.70
C PRO A 126 5.81 -3.42 2.79
N VAL A 127 6.88 -3.70 2.05
CA VAL A 127 7.54 -5.01 2.06
C VAL A 127 8.91 -4.90 2.71
N ASP A 128 9.19 -5.83 3.62
CA ASP A 128 10.49 -6.09 4.21
C ASP A 128 11.15 -7.26 3.48
N LEU A 129 12.13 -6.97 2.62
CA LEU A 129 12.72 -7.99 1.74
C LEU A 129 13.57 -9.01 2.52
N GLU A 130 14.21 -8.63 3.61
CA GLU A 130 14.96 -9.57 4.45
C GLU A 130 14.04 -10.55 5.14
N ARG A 131 12.91 -10.07 5.67
CA ARG A 131 11.87 -10.95 6.23
C ARG A 131 11.34 -11.91 5.18
N GLU A 132 11.04 -11.43 3.98
CA GLU A 132 10.56 -12.29 2.89
C GLU A 132 11.63 -13.33 2.46
N ARG A 133 12.93 -13.00 2.46
CA ARG A 133 14.01 -13.98 2.20
C ARG A 133 14.06 -15.08 3.27
N ASN A 134 13.92 -14.70 4.53
CA ASN A 134 13.88 -15.64 5.64
C ASN A 134 12.64 -16.54 5.59
N ASP A 135 11.49 -15.96 5.23
CA ASP A 135 10.24 -16.69 5.03
C ASP A 135 10.32 -17.66 3.85
N GLN A 136 10.92 -17.26 2.73
CA GLN A 136 11.15 -18.15 1.58
C GLN A 136 12.01 -19.34 1.98
N LYS A 137 13.11 -19.11 2.72
CA LYS A 137 13.99 -20.19 3.21
C LYS A 137 13.22 -21.16 4.13
N SER A 138 12.42 -20.62 5.04
CA SER A 138 11.58 -21.41 5.94
C SER A 138 10.59 -22.30 5.17
N VAL A 139 9.98 -21.77 4.11
CA VAL A 139 9.06 -22.51 3.24
C VAL A 139 9.79 -23.58 2.41
N ASP A 140 10.97 -23.27 1.87
CA ASP A 140 11.81 -24.25 1.18
C ASP A 140 12.24 -25.41 2.12
N GLU A 141 12.35 -25.15 3.42
CA GLU A 141 12.59 -26.17 4.48
C GLU A 141 11.32 -26.93 4.90
N GLY A 142 10.16 -26.60 4.32
CA GLY A 142 8.88 -27.30 4.52
C GLY A 142 7.95 -26.67 5.57
N HIS A 143 8.25 -25.47 6.05
CA HIS A 143 7.40 -24.73 6.98
C HIS A 143 6.38 -23.85 6.25
N SER A 144 5.30 -23.45 6.93
CA SER A 144 4.30 -22.48 6.43
C SER A 144 3.88 -22.66 4.95
N PRO A 145 3.52 -23.88 4.50
CA PRO A 145 3.29 -24.18 3.08
C PRO A 145 2.15 -23.36 2.46
N TRP A 146 1.28 -22.80 3.30
CA TRP A 146 0.18 -21.92 2.89
C TRP A 146 0.67 -20.64 2.18
N LYS A 147 1.92 -20.19 2.43
CA LYS A 147 2.50 -19.04 1.71
C LYS A 147 2.70 -19.28 0.22
N LEU A 148 2.54 -20.52 -0.25
CA LEU A 148 2.61 -20.89 -1.67
C LEU A 148 1.26 -20.76 -2.40
N ASP A 149 0.17 -20.54 -1.65
CA ASP A 149 -1.18 -20.36 -2.19
C ASP A 149 -1.58 -18.88 -2.11
N PRO A 150 -1.76 -18.19 -3.25
CA PRO A 150 -2.07 -16.76 -3.24
C PRO A 150 -3.44 -16.48 -2.62
N VAL A 151 -4.42 -17.38 -2.78
CA VAL A 151 -5.76 -17.19 -2.21
C VAL A 151 -5.71 -17.28 -0.69
N PHE A 152 -4.93 -18.22 -0.15
CA PHE A 152 -4.79 -18.35 1.30
C PHE A 152 -4.01 -17.17 1.90
N VAL A 153 -2.96 -16.69 1.21
CA VAL A 153 -2.24 -15.48 1.64
C VAL A 153 -3.18 -14.27 1.67
N THR A 154 -4.02 -14.08 0.65
CA THR A 154 -5.06 -13.04 0.64
C THR A 154 -6.04 -13.19 1.81
N GLN A 155 -6.49 -14.41 2.10
CA GLN A 155 -7.42 -14.66 3.21
C GLN A 155 -6.84 -14.20 4.55
N VAL A 156 -5.58 -14.53 4.81
CA VAL A 156 -4.88 -14.11 6.04
C VAL A 156 -4.74 -12.59 6.07
N PHE A 157 -4.31 -11.97 4.98
CA PHE A 157 -4.14 -10.52 4.89
C PHE A 157 -5.45 -9.77 5.18
N VAL A 158 -6.51 -10.03 4.41
CA VAL A 158 -7.81 -9.34 4.58
C VAL A 158 -8.40 -9.61 5.96
N SER A 159 -8.21 -10.81 6.51
CA SER A 159 -8.70 -11.14 7.85
C SER A 159 -8.00 -10.35 8.95
N LEU A 160 -6.70 -10.06 8.81
CA LEU A 160 -5.96 -9.23 9.76
C LEU A 160 -6.34 -7.75 9.64
N GLU A 161 -6.69 -7.27 8.44
CA GLU A 161 -7.25 -5.93 8.26
C GLU A 161 -8.61 -5.77 8.97
N ILE A 162 -9.44 -6.81 8.97
CA ILE A 162 -10.72 -6.83 9.72
C ILE A 162 -10.46 -6.95 11.24
N SER A 163 -9.48 -7.77 11.63
CA SER A 163 -9.18 -8.12 13.02
C SER A 163 -7.71 -7.85 13.36
N PRO A 164 -7.32 -6.57 13.58
CA PRO A 164 -5.92 -6.19 13.77
C PRO A 164 -5.30 -6.75 15.05
N GLU A 165 -6.12 -7.08 16.05
CA GLU A 165 -5.70 -7.75 17.29
C GLU A 165 -5.37 -9.25 17.09
N GLY A 166 -5.53 -9.76 15.87
CA GLY A 166 -5.31 -11.14 15.49
C GLY A 166 -6.59 -11.95 15.32
N ILE A 167 -6.43 -13.12 14.70
CA ILE A 167 -7.55 -14.02 14.35
C ILE A 167 -7.59 -15.17 15.35
N SER A 168 -8.75 -15.39 15.97
CA SER A 168 -8.99 -16.52 16.87
C SER A 168 -10.20 -17.33 16.42
N GLY A 169 -10.01 -18.62 16.13
CA GLY A 169 -11.07 -19.49 15.64
C GLY A 169 -11.13 -19.51 14.11
N GLU A 170 -12.32 -19.27 13.56
CA GLU A 170 -12.54 -19.23 12.10
C GLU A 170 -12.08 -17.89 11.51
N TYR A 171 -11.63 -17.91 10.25
CA TYR A 171 -11.31 -16.69 9.53
C TYR A 171 -12.58 -15.87 9.26
N PRO A 172 -12.58 -14.54 9.46
CA PRO A 172 -13.72 -13.68 9.14
C PRO A 172 -14.03 -13.67 7.65
N VAL A 173 -13.02 -13.88 6.79
CA VAL A 173 -13.20 -14.02 5.35
C VAL A 173 -13.14 -15.47 4.96
N ARG A 174 -14.13 -15.95 4.20
CA ARG A 174 -14.15 -17.32 3.70
C ARG A 174 -13.42 -17.42 2.36
N SER A 175 -12.79 -18.56 2.12
CA SER A 175 -12.06 -18.79 0.87
C SER A 175 -12.96 -18.73 -0.37
N GLU A 176 -14.26 -19.04 -0.27
CA GLU A 176 -15.20 -18.92 -1.40
C GLU A 176 -15.53 -17.47 -1.78
N GLU A 177 -15.24 -16.51 -0.89
CA GLU A 177 -15.41 -15.08 -1.14
C GLU A 177 -14.18 -14.47 -1.80
N LEU A 178 -13.14 -15.28 -2.02
CA LEU A 178 -11.89 -14.89 -2.67
C LEU A 178 -11.81 -15.57 -4.03
N VAL A 179 -11.64 -14.78 -5.08
CA VAL A 179 -11.56 -15.28 -6.45
C VAL A 179 -10.23 -14.90 -7.06
N LEU A 180 -9.44 -15.91 -7.40
CA LEU A 180 -8.21 -15.73 -8.17
C LEU A 180 -8.59 -15.29 -9.59
N GLU A 181 -8.34 -14.03 -9.92
CA GLU A 181 -8.70 -13.41 -11.20
C GLU A 181 -7.60 -13.62 -12.24
N ASP A 182 -6.35 -13.47 -11.81
CA ASP A 182 -5.17 -13.68 -12.65
C ASP A 182 -4.05 -14.33 -11.85
N ILE A 183 -3.25 -15.15 -12.52
CA ILE A 183 -2.05 -15.76 -11.97
C ILE A 183 -1.03 -16.04 -13.06
N THR A 184 0.18 -15.57 -12.84
CA THR A 184 1.36 -15.84 -13.65
C THR A 184 2.43 -16.52 -12.79
N GLU A 185 3.63 -16.72 -13.33
CA GLU A 185 4.75 -17.26 -12.56
C GLU A 185 5.23 -16.32 -11.44
N GLU A 186 4.94 -15.01 -11.57
CA GLU A 186 5.48 -13.96 -10.68
C GLU A 186 4.40 -13.15 -9.99
N LYS A 187 3.19 -13.02 -10.56
CA LYS A 187 2.11 -12.15 -10.07
C LYS A 187 0.79 -12.91 -9.91
N ALA A 188 -0.04 -12.49 -8.97
CA ALA A 188 -1.40 -12.95 -8.80
C ALA A 188 -2.32 -11.79 -8.37
N VAL A 189 -3.57 -11.83 -8.81
CA VAL A 189 -4.61 -10.89 -8.40
C VAL A 189 -5.79 -11.69 -7.86
N VAL A 190 -6.21 -11.36 -6.64
CA VAL A 190 -7.33 -12.01 -5.97
C VAL A 190 -8.39 -10.96 -5.67
N SER A 191 -9.59 -11.11 -6.22
CA SER A 191 -10.73 -10.28 -5.82
C SER A 191 -11.36 -10.75 -4.52
N VAL A 192 -11.83 -9.77 -3.76
CA VAL A 192 -12.37 -9.91 -2.42
C VAL A 192 -13.84 -9.51 -2.46
N ARG A 193 -14.72 -10.49 -2.26
CA ARG A 193 -16.19 -10.30 -2.38
C ARG A 193 -16.91 -10.22 -1.05
N THR A 194 -16.19 -10.31 0.07
CA THR A 194 -16.79 -10.16 1.39
C THR A 194 -17.32 -8.74 1.58
N GLU A 195 -18.44 -8.61 2.26
CA GLU A 195 -19.00 -7.31 2.69
C GLU A 195 -18.34 -6.81 3.98
N ASP A 196 -17.60 -7.67 4.69
CA ASP A 196 -16.96 -7.34 5.96
C ASP A 196 -15.64 -6.59 5.79
N SER A 197 -15.19 -6.37 4.55
CA SER A 197 -14.00 -5.60 4.22
C SER A 197 -14.26 -4.62 3.05
N PRO A 198 -13.71 -3.39 3.12
CA PRO A 198 -13.73 -2.45 2.01
C PRO A 198 -12.70 -2.81 0.93
N ILE A 199 -11.87 -3.84 1.12
CA ILE A 199 -10.89 -4.29 0.13
C ILE A 199 -11.63 -4.98 -1.02
N SER A 200 -11.33 -4.58 -2.27
CA SER A 200 -11.91 -5.14 -3.49
C SER A 200 -10.99 -6.12 -4.19
N ARG A 201 -9.68 -5.85 -4.18
CA ARG A 201 -8.64 -6.70 -4.82
C ARG A 201 -7.35 -6.67 -4.01
N VAL A 202 -6.63 -7.78 -4.04
CA VAL A 202 -5.29 -7.92 -3.45
C VAL A 202 -4.32 -8.39 -4.52
N TYR A 203 -3.19 -7.71 -4.60
CA TYR A 203 -2.10 -7.96 -5.53
C TYR A 203 -0.96 -8.66 -4.80
N LEU A 204 -0.53 -9.80 -5.34
CA LEU A 204 0.50 -10.63 -4.75
C LEU A 204 1.60 -10.93 -5.75
N GLU A 205 2.82 -11.02 -5.25
CA GLU A 205 3.99 -11.28 -6.08
C GLU A 205 5.00 -12.20 -5.41
N ARG A 206 5.81 -12.89 -6.23
CA ARG A 206 6.92 -13.72 -5.79
C ARG A 206 8.23 -12.93 -5.85
N LEU A 207 8.53 -12.22 -4.77
CA LEU A 207 9.65 -11.27 -4.74
C LEU A 207 11.03 -11.95 -4.64
N ILE A 208 11.13 -13.04 -3.89
CA ILE A 208 12.43 -13.68 -3.60
C ILE A 208 12.80 -14.75 -4.63
N LYS A 209 11.84 -15.61 -4.99
CA LYS A 209 12.04 -16.74 -5.91
C LYS A 209 10.92 -16.74 -6.93
N ARG A 210 11.25 -16.31 -8.15
CA ARG A 210 10.31 -16.28 -9.28
C ARG A 210 9.92 -17.70 -9.68
N GLY A 211 8.66 -17.92 -10.03
CA GLY A 211 8.15 -19.22 -10.50
C GLY A 211 7.74 -20.20 -9.39
N PRO A 212 7.41 -21.45 -9.78
CA PRO A 212 6.85 -22.44 -8.85
C PRO A 212 7.73 -22.68 -7.61
N GLY A 213 7.13 -22.56 -6.43
CA GLY A 213 7.82 -22.70 -5.14
C GLY A 213 8.31 -21.38 -4.52
N GLY A 214 8.11 -20.24 -5.21
CA GLY A 214 8.19 -18.94 -4.57
C GLY A 214 6.98 -18.65 -3.67
N ILE A 215 7.23 -18.03 -2.53
CA ILE A 215 6.17 -17.53 -1.64
C ILE A 215 5.47 -16.32 -2.27
N TRP A 216 4.17 -16.20 -2.03
CA TRP A 216 3.40 -15.03 -2.39
C TRP A 216 3.48 -13.99 -1.27
N THR A 217 3.86 -12.78 -1.65
CA THR A 217 3.91 -11.60 -0.79
C THR A 217 2.84 -10.62 -1.26
N VAL A 218 2.03 -10.08 -0.35
CA VAL A 218 1.07 -9.01 -0.69
C VAL A 218 1.85 -7.72 -0.94
N THR A 219 1.72 -7.15 -2.12
CA THR A 219 2.42 -5.92 -2.51
C THR A 219 1.49 -4.72 -2.64
N GLY A 220 0.18 -4.96 -2.71
CA GLY A 220 -0.82 -3.90 -2.69
C GLY A 220 -2.25 -4.40 -2.71
N TYR A 221 -3.20 -3.48 -2.60
CA TYR A 221 -4.62 -3.75 -2.67
C TYR A 221 -5.41 -2.55 -3.18
N ASP A 222 -6.63 -2.82 -3.64
CA ASP A 222 -7.62 -1.81 -3.99
C ASP A 222 -8.78 -1.82 -3.01
N LEU A 223 -9.45 -0.68 -2.91
CA LEU A 223 -10.66 -0.51 -2.11
C LEU A 223 -11.90 -0.43 -3.01
N LYS A 224 -13.06 -0.73 -2.43
CA LYS A 224 -14.40 -0.55 -3.01
C LYS A 224 -14.84 0.92 -2.94
N GLU A 225 -13.98 1.87 -3.32
CA GLU A 225 -14.27 3.30 -3.15
C GLU A 225 -15.57 3.71 -3.87
N ASP A 226 -15.76 3.22 -5.09
CA ASP A 226 -16.95 3.53 -5.88
C ASP A 226 -18.22 3.02 -5.19
N GLU A 227 -18.18 1.82 -4.60
CA GLU A 227 -19.32 1.26 -3.84
C GLU A 227 -19.60 2.05 -2.56
N ILE A 228 -18.55 2.52 -1.87
CA ILE A 228 -18.70 3.38 -0.68
C ILE A 228 -19.36 4.71 -1.08
N ILE A 229 -18.93 5.32 -2.18
CA ILE A 229 -19.50 6.57 -2.67
C ILE A 229 -20.95 6.36 -3.11
N GLU A 230 -21.25 5.29 -3.87
CA GLU A 230 -22.62 4.97 -4.29
C GLU A 230 -23.54 4.71 -3.09
N ALA A 231 -23.08 3.95 -2.10
CA ALA A 231 -23.82 3.71 -0.87
C ALA A 231 -24.11 5.03 -0.12
N PHE A 232 -23.11 5.92 -0.02
CA PHE A 232 -23.29 7.23 0.58
C PHE A 232 -24.32 8.09 -0.16
N LEU A 233 -24.24 8.15 -1.50
CA LEU A 233 -25.21 8.88 -2.32
C LEU A 233 -26.63 8.32 -2.15
N SER A 234 -26.77 7.00 -2.05
CA SER A 234 -28.06 6.35 -1.76
C SER A 234 -28.63 6.79 -0.41
N LEU A 235 -27.79 6.94 0.63
CA LEU A 235 -28.25 7.44 1.93
C LEU A 235 -28.75 8.89 1.86
N ILE A 236 -28.10 9.74 1.06
CA ILE A 236 -28.55 11.12 0.81
C ILE A 236 -29.91 11.12 0.11
N ASP A 237 -30.06 10.35 -0.97
CA ASP A 237 -31.28 10.26 -1.77
C ASP A 237 -32.47 9.72 -0.95
N GLU A 238 -32.20 8.76 -0.06
CA GLU A 238 -33.17 8.21 0.90
C GLU A 238 -33.54 9.18 2.03
N LYS A 239 -32.90 10.36 2.11
CA LYS A 239 -33.09 11.36 3.17
C LYS A 239 -32.86 10.78 4.56
N ARG A 240 -31.82 9.98 4.70
CA ARG A 240 -31.39 9.44 5.99
C ARG A 240 -31.05 10.54 6.98
N THR A 241 -31.10 10.21 8.26
CA THR A 241 -30.82 11.18 9.31
C THR A 241 -29.35 11.62 9.28
N PRO A 242 -29.04 12.85 9.71
CA PRO A 242 -27.64 13.29 9.83
C PRO A 242 -26.78 12.36 10.70
N ALA A 243 -27.37 11.68 11.68
CA ALA A 243 -26.66 10.73 12.53
C ALA A 243 -26.25 9.46 11.76
N GLU A 244 -27.11 8.94 10.87
CA GLU A 244 -26.80 7.79 10.01
C GLU A 244 -25.71 8.16 8.98
N LEU A 245 -25.76 9.38 8.42
CA LEU A 245 -24.73 9.86 7.50
C LEU A 245 -23.37 10.01 8.19
N ILE A 246 -23.34 10.57 9.41
CA ILE A 246 -22.09 10.70 10.19
C ILE A 246 -21.53 9.33 10.55
N ASP A 247 -22.37 8.39 11.00
CA ASP A 247 -21.93 7.02 11.31
C ASP A 247 -21.35 6.31 10.07
N PHE A 248 -21.96 6.51 8.90
CA PHE A 248 -21.43 6.00 7.63
C PHE A 248 -20.07 6.61 7.31
N ILE A 249 -19.94 7.95 7.39
CA ILE A 249 -18.68 8.64 7.11
C ILE A 249 -17.59 8.20 8.07
N ASP A 250 -17.86 8.18 9.38
CA ASP A 250 -16.87 7.78 10.40
C ASP A 250 -16.36 6.35 10.17
N LYS A 251 -17.21 5.45 9.68
CA LYS A 251 -16.83 4.06 9.36
C LYS A 251 -16.03 3.92 8.07
N ASN A 252 -16.21 4.83 7.12
CA ASN A 252 -15.70 4.63 5.76
C ASN A 252 -14.64 5.65 5.31
N ILE A 253 -14.48 6.78 6.00
CA ILE A 253 -13.62 7.88 5.54
C ILE A 253 -12.14 7.50 5.49
N SER A 254 -11.68 6.55 6.32
CA SER A 254 -10.33 6.01 6.27
C SER A 254 -10.06 5.16 5.03
N TYR A 255 -11.11 4.79 4.29
CA TYR A 255 -11.05 3.97 3.08
C TYR A 255 -11.27 4.78 1.80
N LEU A 256 -11.28 6.11 1.89
CA LEU A 256 -11.44 6.99 0.75
C LEU A 256 -10.15 7.76 0.48
N SER A 257 -9.75 7.81 -0.79
CA SER A 257 -8.77 8.78 -1.25
C SER A 257 -9.19 10.22 -0.87
N LYS A 258 -8.22 11.12 -0.77
CA LYS A 258 -8.49 12.54 -0.47
C LYS A 258 -9.45 13.18 -1.48
N GLU A 259 -9.36 12.77 -2.75
CA GLU A 259 -10.24 13.23 -3.82
C GLU A 259 -11.66 12.69 -3.63
N SER A 260 -11.79 11.37 -3.43
CA SER A 260 -13.06 10.68 -3.17
C SER A 260 -13.77 11.24 -1.93
N ALA A 261 -13.02 11.49 -0.85
CA ALA A 261 -13.55 12.10 0.37
C ALA A 261 -13.99 13.56 0.15
N ALA A 262 -13.24 14.35 -0.62
CA ALA A 262 -13.60 15.72 -0.94
C ALA A 262 -14.87 15.79 -1.79
N ASP A 263 -15.00 14.91 -2.79
CA ASP A 263 -16.20 14.78 -3.60
C ASP A 263 -17.40 14.37 -2.75
N MET A 264 -17.22 13.42 -1.83
CA MET A 264 -18.27 12.99 -0.90
C MET A 264 -18.75 14.15 -0.01
N ILE A 265 -17.83 14.97 0.51
CA ILE A 265 -18.17 16.16 1.31
C ILE A 265 -18.89 17.21 0.45
N ALA A 266 -18.46 17.45 -0.78
CA ALA A 266 -19.09 18.43 -1.68
C ALA A 266 -20.55 18.07 -2.02
N LYS A 267 -20.94 16.80 -1.90
CA LYS A 267 -22.34 16.35 -2.10
C LYS A 267 -23.26 16.62 -0.91
N LEU A 268 -22.71 16.99 0.25
CA LEU A 268 -23.47 17.39 1.44
C LEU A 268 -23.87 18.87 1.45
N GLU A 269 -23.27 19.69 0.59
CA GLU A 269 -23.55 21.13 0.43
C GLU A 269 -24.77 21.41 -0.46
#